data_AF-U2PJS4-F1
#
_entry.id   AF-U2PJS4-F1
#
_cell.length_a   1.000
_cell.length_b   1.000
_cell.length_c   1.000
_cell.angle_alpha   90.00
_cell.angle_beta   90.00
_cell.angle_gamma   90.00
#
_symmetry.space_group_name_H-M   'P 1'
#
loop_
_entity.id
_entity.type
_entity.pdbx_description
1 polymer ?
#
loop_
_entity_poly.entity_id
_entity_poly.type
_entity_poly.pdbx_seq_one_letter_code
_entity_poly.pdbx_strand_id
1 'polypeptide(L)' 'MGKILIRLYEYKGVEIIEGHLMKDHLYMLISIPLKIGVLNFMGYLKGKSILMMFDKHVNLKYKFGNRHFWS' A
#
# COMPACT_ATOMS: atom_id res chain seq x y z
N MET A 1 -1.57 -8.06 -4.27
CA MET A 1 -1.29 -6.73 -3.72
C MET A 1 -2.56 -5.89 -3.51
N GLY A 2 -3.45 -5.75 -4.50
CA GLY A 2 -4.66 -4.90 -4.38
C GLY A 2 -5.52 -5.12 -3.13
N LYS A 3 -5.83 -6.38 -2.75
CA LYS A 3 -6.58 -6.69 -1.52
C LYS A 3 -5.92 -6.20 -0.22
N ILE A 4 -4.59 -6.10 -0.18
CA ILE A 4 -3.87 -5.58 0.99
C ILE A 4 -4.07 -4.06 1.07
N LEU A 5 -3.94 -3.37 -0.07
CA LEU A 5 -4.10 -1.93 -0.13
C LEU A 5 -5.52 -1.52 0.26
N ILE A 6 -6.55 -2.14 -0.34
CA ILE A 6 -7.96 -1.84 -0.03
C ILE A 6 -8.23 -1.92 1.48
N ARG A 7 -7.76 -2.96 2.17
CA ARG A 7 -7.90 -3.07 3.64
C ARG A 7 -7.20 -1.94 4.40
N LEU A 8 -6.02 -1.51 3.94
CA LEU A 8 -5.28 -0.41 4.58
C LEU A 8 -6.00 0.94 4.39
N TYR A 9 -6.66 1.14 3.25
CA TYR A 9 -7.53 2.29 3.00
C TYR A 9 -8.73 2.30 3.96
N GLU A 10 -9.43 1.17 4.07
CA GLU A 10 -10.57 0.99 4.98
C GLU A 10 -10.18 1.27 6.45
N TYR A 11 -9.04 0.75 6.91
CA TYR A 11 -8.57 0.98 8.28
C TYR A 11 -8.28 2.45 8.61
N LYS A 12 -7.99 3.27 7.61
CA LYS A 12 -7.76 4.71 7.78
C LYS A 12 -8.97 5.56 7.42
N GLY A 13 -10.07 4.94 6.97
CA GLY A 13 -11.25 5.65 6.48
C GLY A 13 -10.92 6.57 5.30
N VAL A 14 -9.99 6.14 4.44
CA VAL A 14 -9.62 6.85 3.21
C VAL A 14 -10.36 6.18 2.06
N GLU A 15 -11.07 6.95 1.26
CA GLU A 15 -11.84 6.43 0.13
C GLU A 15 -10.98 6.34 -1.12
N ILE A 16 -11.16 5.29 -1.90
CA ILE A 16 -10.51 5.10 -3.19
C ILE A 16 -11.51 5.53 -4.26
N ILE A 17 -11.15 6.57 -5.02
CA ILE A 17 -11.97 7.08 -6.13
C ILE A 17 -11.67 6.27 -7.39
N GLU A 18 -10.37 6.10 -7.71
CA GLU A 18 -9.90 5.29 -8.84
C GLU A 18 -8.59 4.59 -8.51
N GLY A 19 -8.31 3.47 -9.19
CA GLY A 19 -7.07 2.71 -8.98
C GLY A 19 -6.68 1.86 -10.17
N HIS A 20 -5.45 2.05 -10.66
CA HIS A 20 -4.85 1.30 -11.76
C HIS A 20 -3.58 0.58 -11.27
N LEU A 21 -3.59 -0.74 -11.39
CA LEU A 21 -2.43 -1.58 -11.07
C LEU A 21 -1.73 -1.97 -12.36
N MET A 22 -0.52 -1.47 -12.56
CA MET A 22 0.39 -1.92 -13.63
C MET A 22 1.40 -2.93 -13.06
N LYS A 23 2.24 -3.51 -13.94
CA LYS A 23 3.20 -4.55 -13.54
C LYS A 23 4.27 -4.04 -12.57
N ASP A 24 4.66 -2.78 -12.70
CA ASP A 24 5.79 -2.12 -12.05
C ASP A 24 5.36 -0.94 -11.17
N HIS A 25 4.19 -0.36 -11.41
CA HIS A 25 3.69 0.78 -10.65
C HIS A 25 2.18 0.73 -10.43
N LEU A 26 1.72 1.57 -9.51
CA LEU A 26 0.33 1.67 -9.07
C LEU A 26 -0.07 3.14 -9.07
N TYR A 27 -1.13 3.48 -9.80
CA TYR A 27 -1.77 4.79 -9.74
C TYR A 27 -3.07 4.68 -8.95
N MET A 28 -3.30 5.61 -8.02
CA MET A 28 -4.54 5.67 -7.26
C MET A 28 -4.96 7.11 -7.07
N LEU A 29 -6.25 7.37 -7.26
CA LEU A 29 -6.92 8.60 -6.88
C LEU A 29 -7.69 8.33 -5.59
N ILE A 30 -7.40 9.10 -4.54
CA ILE A 30 -7.90 8.84 -3.19
C ILE A 30 -8.41 10.12 -2.53
N SER A 31 -9.46 9.98 -1.72
CA SER A 31 -9.99 11.05 -0.89
C SER A 31 -9.50 10.87 0.54
N ILE A 32 -8.61 11.75 0.99
CA ILE A 32 -8.04 11.72 2.34
C ILE A 32 -8.80 12.69 3.25
N PRO A 33 -9.29 12.25 4.41
CA PRO A 33 -9.89 13.14 5.40
C PRO A 33 -8.88 14.20 5.90
N LEU A 34 -9.32 15.45 6.07
CA LEU A 34 -8.50 16.59 6.52
C LEU A 34 -7.71 16.34 7.83
N LYS A 35 -8.20 15.45 8.69
CA LYS A 35 -7.54 15.04 9.94
C LYS A 35 -6.28 14.18 9.75
N ILE A 36 -6.03 13.67 8.54
CA ILE A 36 -4.92 12.78 8.22
C ILE A 36 -3.94 13.51 7.30
N GLY A 37 -2.71 13.70 7.76
CA GLY A 37 -1.64 14.23 6.92
C GLY A 37 -1.24 13.26 5.81
N VAL A 38 -1.11 13.78 4.58
CA VAL A 38 -0.78 12.99 3.38
C VAL A 38 0.52 12.20 3.56
N LEU A 39 1.59 12.84 4.06
CA LEU A 39 2.88 12.18 4.29
C LEU A 39 2.77 11.02 5.27
N ASN A 40 2.03 11.19 6.36
CA ASN A 40 1.82 10.16 7.37
C ASN A 40 1.03 8.98 6.79
N PHE A 41 -0.02 9.27 6.03
CA PHE A 41 -0.80 8.24 5.35
C PHE A 41 0.04 7.45 4.35
N MET A 42 0.85 8.13 3.55
CA MET A 42 1.72 7.48 2.55
C MET A 42 2.77 6.59 3.22
N GLY A 43 3.40 7.05 4.31
CA GLY A 43 4.35 6.26 5.09
C GLY A 43 3.70 5.01 5.70
N TYR A 44 2.50 5.17 6.29
CA TYR A 44 1.70 4.06 6.79
C TYR A 44 1.38 3.05 5.69
N LEU A 45 0.88 3.52 4.55
CA LEU A 45 0.48 2.68 3.42
C LEU A 45 1.68 1.89 2.88
N LYS A 46 2.80 2.56 2.60
CA LYS A 46 4.02 1.93 2.08
C LYS A 46 4.57 0.89 3.07
N GLY A 47 4.69 1.25 4.34
CA GLY A 47 5.26 0.36 5.38
C GLY A 47 4.38 -0.85 5.71
N LYS A 48 3.08 -0.65 5.95
CA LYS A 48 2.17 -1.76 6.30
C LYS A 48 1.91 -2.70 5.14
N SER A 49 1.82 -2.18 3.91
CA SER A 49 1.61 -3.01 2.73
C SER A 49 2.81 -3.93 2.46
N ILE A 50 4.04 -3.44 2.63
CA ILE A 50 5.28 -4.23 2.61
C ILE A 50 5.17 -5.38 3.62
N LEU A 51 4.88 -5.06 4.88
CA LEU A 51 4.82 -6.06 5.96
C LEU A 51 3.81 -7.17 5.64
N MET A 52 2.58 -6.79 5.29
CA MET A 52 1.51 -7.74 4.97
C MET A 52 1.77 -8.55 3.70
N MET A 53 2.49 -7.98 2.73
CA MET A 53 2.84 -8.69 1.50
C MET A 53 3.87 -9.78 1.76
N PHE A 54 4.92 -9.47 2.53
CA PHE A 54 5.95 -10.45 2.91
C PHE A 54 5.45 -11.54 3.84
N ASP A 55 4.50 -11.21 4.72
CA ASP A 55 3.85 -12.18 5.60
C ASP A 55 3.01 -13.19 4.81
N LYS A 56 2.22 -12.70 3.83
CA LYS A 56 1.37 -13.57 3.00
C LYS A 56 2.10 -14.33 1.91
N HIS A 57 3.24 -13.83 1.44
CA HIS A 57 3.98 -14.41 0.30
C HIS A 57 5.44 -14.61 0.68
N VAL A 58 5.72 -15.71 1.37
CA VAL A 58 7.08 -16.09 1.81
C VAL A 58 8.07 -16.10 0.64
N ASN A 59 7.65 -16.51 -0.56
CA ASN A 59 8.49 -16.50 -1.77
C ASN A 59 8.96 -15.10 -2.19
N LEU A 60 8.20 -14.04 -1.90
CA LEU A 60 8.64 -12.67 -2.20
C LEU A 60 9.76 -12.22 -1.26
N LYS A 61 9.80 -12.75 -0.03
CA LYS A 61 10.85 -12.45 0.96
C LYS A 61 12.25 -12.84 0.45
N TYR A 62 12.33 -13.91 -0.34
CA TYR A 62 13.57 -14.35 -0.98
C TYR A 62 13.92 -13.53 -2.23
N LYS A 63 12.93 -13.15 -3.04
CA LYS A 63 13.16 -12.32 -4.25
C LYS A 63 13.53 -10.87 -3.95
N PHE A 64 12.97 -10.30 -2.88
CA PHE A 64 13.21 -8.93 -2.44
C PHE A 64 13.92 -8.94 -1.08
N GLY A 65 15.12 -9.53 -1.03
CA GLY A 65 15.89 -9.77 0.21
C GLY A 65 16.07 -8.53 1.12
N ASN A 66 16.08 -7.32 0.55
CA ASN A 66 16.14 -6.06 1.29
C ASN A 66 14.77 -5.48 1.69
N ARG A 67 13.68 -6.23 1.45
CA ARG A 67 12.28 -5.85 1.68
C ARG A 67 11.85 -4.52 1.03
N HIS A 68 12.61 -4.06 0.06
CA HIS A 68 12.34 -2.85 -0.70
C HIS A 68 11.38 -3.19 -1.85
N PHE A 69 10.11 -2.81 -1.68
CA PHE A 69 9.08 -3.04 -2.70
C PHE A 69 8.68 -1.74 -3.40
N TRP A 70 8.61 -0.64 -2.65
CA TRP A 70 8.29 0.67 -3.20
C TRP A 70 9.58 1.41 -3.54
N SER A 71 9.64 2.03 -4.72
CA SER A 71 10.71 2.97 -5.07
C SER A 71 10.60 4.31 -4.33
#